data_AF-A0A6G3CF14-F1
#
_entry.id   AF-A0A6G3CF14-F1
#
_cell.length_a   1.000
_cell.length_b   1.000
_cell.length_c   1.000
_cell.angle_alpha   90.00
_cell.angle_beta   90.00
_cell.angle_gamma   90.00
#
_symmetry.space_group_name_H-M   'P 1'
#
loop_
_entity.id
_entity.type
_entity.pdbx_description
1 polymer ?
#
loop_
_entity_poly.entity_id
_entity_poly.type
_entity_poly.pdbx_seq_one_letter_code
_entity_poly.pdbx_strand_id
1 'polypeptide(L)'
;LVLGGEAASATWVRELVATAGERGVFNHYGPTEATVGVATTRLTPDRVSGEAVPVGTPIANTRFYVLDGQLQPVPAGVAGELYIAG
;
A
#
# COMPACT_ATOMS: atom_id res chain seq x y z
N LEU A 1 -11.60 -6.92 -6.87
CA LEU A 1 -11.96 -5.54 -6.42
C LEU A 1 -10.68 -4.76 -6.20
N VAL A 2 -10.63 -3.50 -6.62
CA VAL A 2 -9.51 -2.59 -6.32
C VAL A 2 -10.02 -1.50 -5.37
N LEU A 3 -9.32 -1.31 -4.26
CA LEU A 3 -9.56 -0.30 -3.23
C LEU A 3 -8.48 0.79 -3.35
N GLY A 4 -8.78 2.02 -2.94
CA GLY A 4 -7.80 3.09 -2.90
C GLY A 4 -8.43 4.44 -2.55
N GLY A 5 -7.58 5.44 -2.31
CA GLY A 5 -8.00 6.81 -2.01
C GLY A 5 -8.03 7.15 -0.52
N GLU A 6 -8.35 6.18 0.35
CA GLU A 6 -8.32 6.35 1.81
C GLU A 6 -7.85 5.07 2.52
N ALA A 7 -7.52 5.19 3.81
CA ALA A 7 -7.13 4.05 4.63
C ALA A 7 -8.32 3.09 4.82
N ALA A 8 -8.22 1.89 4.27
CA ALA A 8 -9.26 0.87 4.42
C ALA A 8 -9.25 0.26 5.83
N SER A 9 -10.45 -0.04 6.36
CA SER A 9 -10.61 -0.79 7.60
C SER A 9 -10.05 -2.21 7.46
N ALA A 10 -9.09 -2.59 8.31
CA ALA A 10 -8.50 -3.91 8.29
C ALA A 10 -9.52 -5.02 8.57
N THR A 11 -10.51 -4.78 9.42
CA THR A 11 -11.59 -5.75 9.70
C THR A 11 -12.44 -6.00 8.47
N TRP A 12 -12.88 -4.93 7.80
CA TRP A 12 -13.68 -5.06 6.59
C TRP A 12 -12.89 -5.72 5.44
N VAL A 13 -11.62 -5.36 5.28
CA VAL A 13 -10.75 -5.98 4.29
C VAL A 13 -10.57 -7.48 4.55
N ARG A 14 -10.43 -7.91 5.80
CA ARG A 14 -10.34 -9.35 6.15
C ARG A 14 -11.58 -10.12 5.71
N GLU A 15 -12.77 -9.60 5.99
CA GLU A 15 -14.04 -10.21 5.56
C GLU A 15 -14.16 -10.27 4.03
N LEU A 16 -13.78 -9.18 3.36
CA LEU A 16 -13.79 -9.10 1.91
C LEU A 16 -12.81 -10.10 1.27
N VAL A 17 -11.59 -10.22 1.80
CA VAL A 17 -10.59 -11.18 1.31
C VAL A 17 -11.09 -12.62 1.50
N ALA A 18 -11.71 -12.93 2.64
CA ALA A 18 -12.27 -14.26 2.91
C ALA A 18 -13.42 -14.65 1.95
N THR A 19 -14.20 -13.67 1.48
CA THR A 19 -15.36 -13.89 0.60
C THR A 19 -15.03 -13.77 -0.90
N ALA A 20 -13.94 -13.08 -1.25
CA ALA A 20 -13.56 -12.85 -2.64
C ALA A 20 -13.17 -14.13 -3.40
N GLY A 21 -12.68 -15.16 -2.69
CA GLY A 21 -12.16 -16.38 -3.30
C GLY A 21 -11.06 -16.08 -4.33
N GLU A 22 -11.18 -16.65 -5.53
CA GLU A 22 -10.18 -16.45 -6.59
C GLU A 22 -10.20 -15.04 -7.22
N ARG A 23 -11.30 -14.29 -7.06
CA ARG A 23 -11.53 -12.99 -7.74
C ARG A 23 -10.55 -11.88 -7.30
N GLY A 24 -9.88 -12.05 -6.16
CA GLY A 24 -8.83 -11.16 -5.69
C GLY A 24 -9.31 -9.78 -5.19
N VAL A 25 -8.67 -9.31 -4.13
CA VAL A 25 -8.82 -7.95 -3.60
C VAL A 25 -7.47 -7.29 -3.69
N PHE A 26 -7.43 -6.04 -4.14
CA PHE A 26 -6.21 -5.27 -4.32
C PHE A 26 -6.36 -3.94 -3.61
N ASN A 27 -5.32 -3.52 -2.90
CA ASN A 27 -5.18 -2.14 -2.45
C ASN A 27 -4.31 -1.38 -3.45
N HIS A 28 -4.66 -0.14 -3.68
CA HIS A 28 -4.01 0.75 -4.64
C HIS A 28 -3.78 2.10 -3.99
N TYR A 29 -2.56 2.60 -4.13
CA TYR A 29 -2.13 3.87 -3.56
C TYR A 29 -1.48 4.72 -4.63
N GLY A 30 -1.86 5.98 -4.68
CA GLY A 30 -1.07 7.01 -5.32
C GLY A 30 -1.66 8.40 -5.20
N PRO A 31 -0.82 9.44 -5.02
CA PRO A 31 -1.26 10.82 -5.06
C PRO A 31 -1.57 11.25 -6.50
N THR A 32 -2.34 12.33 -6.65
CA THR A 32 -2.70 12.89 -7.96
C THR A 32 -1.46 13.28 -8.76
N GLU A 33 -0.47 13.86 -8.07
CA GLU A 33 0.80 14.36 -8.60
C GLU A 33 1.67 13.25 -9.21
N ALA A 34 1.41 11.99 -8.88
CA ALA A 34 2.16 10.83 -9.37
C ALA A 34 1.28 9.86 -10.20
N THR A 35 0.26 10.38 -10.89
CA THR A 35 -0.55 9.66 -11.90
C THR A 35 -1.46 8.57 -11.33
N VAL A 36 -2.30 8.92 -10.34
CA VAL A 36 -3.38 8.07 -9.76
C VAL A 36 -2.88 6.86 -8.96
N GLY A 37 -1.80 6.22 -9.39
CA GLY A 37 -1.41 4.90 -8.94
C GLY A 37 0.06 4.63 -9.05
N VAL A 38 0.70 4.51 -7.91
CA VAL A 38 2.15 4.26 -7.82
C VAL A 38 2.49 2.98 -7.08
N ALA A 39 1.55 2.43 -6.31
CA ALA A 39 1.67 1.12 -5.69
C ALA A 39 0.37 0.34 -5.76
N THR A 40 0.51 -0.96 -5.91
CA THR A 40 -0.60 -1.90 -5.78
C THR A 40 -0.14 -3.15 -5.06
N THR A 41 -1.04 -3.77 -4.31
CA THR A 41 -0.80 -5.10 -3.72
C THR A 41 -2.06 -5.91 -3.72
N ARG A 42 -1.92 -7.20 -4.03
CA ARG A 42 -2.95 -8.19 -3.72
C ARG A 42 -3.04 -8.34 -2.20
N LEU A 43 -4.26 -8.29 -1.69
CA LEU A 43 -4.57 -8.55 -0.29
C LEU A 43 -4.89 -10.04 -0.14
N THR A 44 -4.13 -10.68 0.74
CA THR A 44 -4.22 -12.10 1.08
C THR A 44 -4.38 -12.23 2.59
N PRO A 45 -4.95 -13.34 3.10
CA PRO A 45 -5.19 -13.50 4.54
C PRO A 45 -3.96 -13.24 5.43
N ASP A 46 -2.77 -13.65 4.97
CA ASP A 46 -1.49 -13.41 5.64
C ASP A 46 -1.09 -11.92 5.66
N ARG A 47 -1.37 -11.17 4.59
CA ARG A 47 -1.01 -9.75 4.45
C ARG A 47 -1.94 -8.80 5.19
N VAL A 48 -3.13 -9.25 5.60
CA VAL A 48 -4.14 -8.44 6.31
C VAL A 48 -4.32 -8.86 7.76
N SER A 49 -3.32 -9.58 8.29
CA SER A 49 -3.26 -10.04 9.68
C SER A 49 -2.92 -8.93 10.68
N GLY A 50 -2.30 -7.83 10.22
CA GLY A 50 -2.00 -6.65 11.02
C GLY A 50 -3.17 -5.67 11.20
N GLU A 51 -2.90 -4.58 11.91
CA GLU A 51 -3.86 -3.49 12.15
C GLU A 51 -4.05 -2.55 10.96
N ALA A 52 -3.01 -2.39 10.13
CA ALA A 52 -3.04 -1.54 8.95
C ALA A 52 -3.06 -2.37 7.65
N VAL A 53 -3.80 -1.90 6.65
CA VAL A 53 -3.82 -2.51 5.32
C VAL A 53 -2.60 -2.01 4.53
N PRO A 54 -1.74 -2.91 4.02
CA PRO A 54 -0.54 -2.49 3.30
C PRO A 54 -0.88 -1.76 2.00
N VAL A 55 -0.13 -0.69 1.69
CA VAL A 55 -0.21 0.02 0.40
C VAL A 55 0.50 -0.73 -0.73
N GLY A 56 1.38 -1.66 -0.39
CA GLY A 56 2.07 -2.52 -1.35
C GLY A 56 3.47 -2.03 -1.72
N THR A 57 3.89 -2.39 -2.92
CA THR A 57 5.21 -2.04 -3.49
C THR A 57 5.03 -1.15 -4.72
N PRO A 58 6.06 -0.37 -5.09
CA PRO A 58 6.03 0.44 -6.30
C PRO A 58 5.66 -0.38 -7.54
N ILE A 59 4.89 0.22 -8.44
CA ILE A 59 4.69 -0.32 -9.79
C ILE A 59 5.95 -0.15 -10.64
N ALA A 60 5.95 -0.76 -11.84
CA ALA A 60 7.07 -0.64 -12.76
C ALA A 60 7.42 0.82 -13.05
N ASN A 61 8.73 1.11 -13.11
CA ASN A 61 9.30 2.44 -13.29
C ASN A 61 9.04 3.43 -12.15
N THR A 62 8.48 3.02 -11.02
CA THR A 62 8.32 3.87 -9.83
C THR A 62 9.21 3.40 -8.69
N ARG A 63 9.65 4.33 -7.84
CA ARG A 63 10.48 4.10 -6.66
C ARG A 63 9.86 4.77 -5.45
N PHE A 64 9.90 4.08 -4.32
CA PHE A 64 9.54 4.63 -3.02
C PHE A 64 10.78 4.77 -2.15
N TYR A 65 10.83 5.88 -1.41
CA TYR A 65 11.78 6.11 -0.34
C TYR A 65 11.01 6.47 0.93
N VAL A 66 11.45 5.96 2.07
CA VAL A 66 10.97 6.41 3.37
C VAL A 66 12.10 7.20 3.99
N LEU A 67 11.93 8.52 4.09
CA LEU A 67 12.99 9.46 4.45
C LEU A 67 12.73 10.12 5.80
N ASP A 68 13.81 10.51 6.48
CA ASP A 68 13.78 11.40 7.65
C ASP A 68 13.74 12.88 7.26
N GLY A 69 13.76 13.77 8.26
CA GLY A 69 13.73 15.22 8.06
C GLY A 69 14.98 15.81 7.40
N GLN A 70 16.02 15.01 7.19
CA GLN A 70 17.27 15.36 6.52
C GLN A 70 17.37 14.68 5.14
N LEU A 71 16.24 14.13 4.65
CA LEU A 71 16.11 13.42 3.37
C LEU A 71 17.01 12.18 3.27
N GLN A 72 17.32 11.54 4.40
CA GLN A 72 18.06 10.28 4.43
C GLN A 72 17.12 9.08 4.59
N PRO A 73 17.40 7.93 3.95
CA PRO A 73 16.59 6.73 4.14
C PRO A 73 16.59 6.25 5.59
N VAL A 74 15.41 6.00 6.15
CA VAL A 74 15.28 5.43 7.49
C VAL A 74 15.55 3.92 7.48
N PRO A 75 15.99 3.32 8.61
CA PRO A 75 16.12 1.87 8.73
C PRO A 75 14.78 1.14 8.53
N ALA A 76 14.85 -0.13 8.12
CA ALA A 76 13.65 -0.96 7.95
C ALA A 76 12.82 -1.05 9.25
N GLY A 77 11.51 -0.81 9.13
CA GLY A 77 10.57 -0.82 10.25
C GLY A 77 10.47 0.50 11.02
N VAL A 78 11.32 1.49 10.70
CA VAL A 78 11.22 2.85 11.26
C VAL A 78 10.30 3.69 10.39
N ALA A 79 9.41 4.47 11.03
CA ALA A 79 8.53 5.38 10.32
C ALA A 79 9.29 6.60 9.78
N GLY A 80 8.90 7.06 8.59
CA GLY A 80 9.40 8.28 7.96
C GLY A 80 8.40 8.77 6.90
N GLU A 81 8.76 9.82 6.18
CA GLU A 81 7.92 10.38 5.13
C GLU A 81 8.12 9.63 3.80
N LEU A 82 7.03 9.32 3.11
CA LEU A 82 7.04 8.60 1.84
C LEU A 82 7.32 9.56 0.68
N TYR A 83 8.44 9.35 -0.02
CA TYR A 83 8.80 10.04 -1.25
C TYR A 83 8.67 9.10 -2.44
N ILE A 84 8.16 9.63 -3.55
CA ILE A 84 7.89 8.89 -4.78
C ILE A 84 8.72 9.51 -5.92
N ALA A 85 9.36 8.67 -6.72
CA ALA A 85 10.13 9.09 -7.89
C ALA A 85 10.04 8.08 -9.03
N GLY A 86 10.48 8.48 -10.22
CA GLY A 86 10.46 7.66 -11.44
C GLY A 86 9.41 8.12 -12.43
#